data_AF-K1XLV8-F1
#
_entry.id   AF-K1XLV8-F1
#
_cell.length_a   1.000
_cell.length_b   1.000
_cell.length_c   1.000
_cell.angle_alpha   90.00
_cell.angle_beta   90.00
_cell.angle_gamma   90.00
#
_symmetry.space_group_name_H-M   'P 1'
#
loop_
_entity.id
_entity.type
_entity.pdbx_description
1 polymer ?
#
loop_
_entity_poly.entity_id
_entity_poly.type
_entity_poly.pdbx_seq_one_letter_code
_entity_poly.pdbx_strand_id
1 'polypeptide(L)'
;MPKKFICMLLPTLFCSSILFSQIRISTEFESGSIGKYEFIDSAKIKTSDTDSLKIYSVNIFSRFDPLNPVDTTLRPSARWYYFRMDGVKGKQIFLNIKNSEAIRPFYSYDGINFKRFDASENINRGQIFKVFQKDTVYISHYIPYTYSRNQAKIGEWAQKSFVKVEEIGKSLNGLAVDMLTITDSSIPDKGKKRVWIHGRSHPSEQPANWHLEALIENIVADTPHARDIRRKSIFYLVPMINPDG
;
A
#
# COMPACT_ATOMS: atom_id res chain seq x y z
N MET A 1 -60.63 42.83 11.88
CA MET A 1 -59.74 42.02 11.02
C MET A 1 -59.03 40.99 11.89
N PRO A 2 -59.28 39.68 11.73
CA PRO A 2 -58.63 38.66 12.56
C PRO A 2 -57.23 38.32 11.99
N LYS A 3 -56.21 38.38 12.86
CA LYS A 3 -54.83 37.97 12.52
C LYS A 3 -54.77 36.44 12.44
N LYS A 4 -54.50 35.91 11.26
CA LYS A 4 -54.18 34.49 11.03
C LYS A 4 -52.80 34.19 11.64
N PHE A 5 -52.74 33.29 12.62
CA PHE A 5 -51.49 32.65 13.03
C PHE A 5 -51.13 31.60 11.98
N ILE A 6 -50.07 31.87 11.21
CA ILE A 6 -49.43 30.88 10.34
C ILE A 6 -48.57 30.01 11.25
N CYS A 7 -49.02 28.79 11.51
CA CYS A 7 -48.21 27.78 12.16
C CYS A 7 -47.22 27.25 11.10
N MET A 8 -45.99 27.79 11.10
CA MET A 8 -44.88 27.19 10.35
C MET A 8 -44.51 25.87 11.03
N LEU A 9 -44.92 24.76 10.41
CA LEU A 9 -44.34 23.45 10.69
C LEU A 9 -42.86 23.50 10.28
N LEU A 10 -41.97 23.71 11.25
CA LEU A 10 -40.56 23.38 11.08
C LEU A 10 -40.49 21.87 10.82
N PRO A 11 -39.89 21.41 9.71
CA PRO A 11 -39.52 20.01 9.62
C PRO A 11 -38.42 19.81 10.66
N THR A 12 -38.78 19.17 11.77
CA THR A 12 -37.81 18.53 12.67
C THR A 12 -37.09 17.48 11.85
N LEU A 13 -35.99 17.89 11.21
CA LEU A 13 -34.91 16.99 10.83
C LEU A 13 -34.51 16.29 12.13
N PHE A 14 -34.99 15.06 12.30
CA PHE A 14 -34.37 14.11 13.20
C PHE A 14 -32.92 13.98 12.71
N CYS A 15 -32.06 14.83 13.25
CA CYS A 15 -30.63 14.68 13.22
C CYS A 15 -30.37 13.42 14.03
N SER A 16 -30.50 12.30 13.35
CA SER A 16 -30.32 10.99 13.93
C SER A 16 -28.94 10.99 14.58
N SER A 17 -28.93 10.61 15.85
CA SER A 17 -27.76 10.42 16.70
C SER A 17 -26.88 9.24 16.23
N ILE A 18 -26.77 9.02 14.91
CA ILE A 18 -26.03 7.93 14.25
C ILE A 18 -24.55 8.32 13.98
N LEU A 19 -24.17 9.56 14.28
CA LEU A 19 -22.84 10.11 13.98
C LEU A 19 -21.65 9.47 14.75
N PHE A 20 -21.88 8.55 15.69
CA PHE A 20 -20.81 7.88 16.44
C PHE A 20 -20.94 6.36 16.40
N SER A 21 -20.17 5.70 15.50
CA SER A 21 -19.73 4.28 15.51
C SER A 21 -19.55 3.68 14.10
N GLN A 22 -19.67 4.42 13.00
CA GLN A 22 -19.55 3.82 11.67
C GLN A 22 -18.08 3.52 11.34
N ILE A 23 -17.80 2.28 10.98
CA ILE A 23 -16.52 1.90 10.39
C ILE A 23 -16.43 2.56 9.02
N ARG A 24 -15.32 3.23 8.74
CA ARG A 24 -15.06 3.86 7.43
C ARG A 24 -13.91 3.14 6.75
N ILE A 25 -14.05 2.88 5.46
CA ILE A 25 -13.00 2.27 4.64
C ILE A 25 -12.58 3.27 3.58
N SER A 26 -11.28 3.51 3.46
CA SER A 26 -10.71 4.48 2.51
C SER A 26 -9.49 3.91 1.80
N THR A 27 -9.29 4.36 0.57
CA THR A 27 -8.10 4.13 -0.25
C THR A 27 -7.51 5.44 -0.78
N GLU A 28 -7.93 6.58 -0.22
CA GLU A 28 -7.52 7.93 -0.64
C GLU A 28 -6.13 8.26 -0.10
N PHE A 29 -5.14 7.48 -0.51
CA PHE A 29 -3.73 7.62 -0.18
C PHE A 29 -2.90 6.81 -1.19
N GLU A 30 -1.61 7.07 -1.21
CA GLU A 30 -0.70 6.45 -2.16
C GLU A 30 -0.69 4.91 -2.07
N SER A 31 -0.77 4.26 -3.24
CA SER A 31 -0.90 2.79 -3.38
C SER A 31 -2.21 2.21 -2.81
N GLY A 32 -3.10 3.03 -2.24
CA GLY A 32 -4.41 2.62 -1.77
C GLY A 32 -5.25 2.05 -2.92
N SER A 33 -5.81 0.84 -2.74
CA SER A 33 -6.57 0.17 -3.78
C SER A 33 -7.51 -0.89 -3.21
N ILE A 34 -8.78 -0.77 -3.57
CA ILE A 34 -9.82 -1.81 -3.53
C ILE A 34 -10.76 -1.53 -4.70
N GLY A 35 -11.47 -2.54 -5.18
CA GLY A 35 -12.54 -2.37 -6.16
C GLY A 35 -13.83 -1.90 -5.48
N LYS A 36 -14.24 -2.59 -4.41
CA LYS A 36 -15.39 -2.22 -3.57
C LYS A 36 -15.34 -2.92 -2.21
N TYR A 37 -16.21 -2.51 -1.29
CA TYR A 37 -16.47 -3.21 -0.05
C TYR A 37 -17.97 -3.28 0.24
N GLU A 38 -18.38 -4.27 1.03
CA GLU A 38 -19.79 -4.49 1.41
C GLU A 38 -19.84 -4.85 2.89
N PHE A 39 -20.55 -4.06 3.70
CA PHE A 39 -20.92 -4.47 5.06
C PHE A 39 -22.01 -5.53 4.96
N ILE A 40 -21.74 -6.71 5.49
CA ILE A 40 -22.62 -7.87 5.37
C ILE A 40 -23.55 -7.94 6.56
N ASP A 41 -23.00 -7.86 7.77
CA ASP A 41 -23.77 -7.93 9.00
C ASP A 41 -23.00 -7.31 10.17
N SER A 42 -23.71 -7.07 11.27
CA SER A 42 -23.12 -6.73 12.55
C SER A 42 -23.88 -7.38 13.71
N ALA A 43 -23.16 -7.79 14.73
CA ALA A 43 -23.74 -8.30 15.97
C ALA A 43 -23.18 -7.54 17.17
N LYS A 44 -23.95 -7.50 18.26
CA LYS A 44 -23.52 -6.97 19.55
C LYS A 44 -23.72 -8.04 20.60
N ILE A 45 -22.64 -8.51 21.20
CA ILE A 45 -22.65 -9.55 22.22
C ILE A 45 -22.28 -8.92 23.55
N LYS A 46 -23.11 -9.09 24.59
CA LYS A 46 -22.73 -8.66 25.94
C LYS A 46 -21.56 -9.49 26.44
N THR A 47 -20.54 -8.82 26.95
CA THR A 47 -19.36 -9.44 27.59
C THR A 47 -19.46 -9.33 29.11
N SER A 48 -20.25 -8.38 29.61
CA SER A 48 -20.65 -8.24 31.02
C SER A 48 -21.97 -7.43 31.11
N ASP A 49 -22.41 -7.11 32.32
CA ASP A 49 -23.60 -6.28 32.53
C ASP A 49 -23.46 -4.87 31.96
N THR A 50 -22.23 -4.34 31.93
CA THR A 50 -21.91 -2.98 31.50
C THR A 50 -21.13 -2.91 30.19
N ASP A 51 -20.75 -4.05 29.61
CA ASP A 51 -19.88 -4.10 28.43
C ASP A 51 -20.40 -5.03 27.33
N SER A 52 -20.00 -4.72 26.10
CA SER A 52 -20.41 -5.47 24.92
C SER A 52 -19.36 -5.40 23.82
N LEU A 53 -19.12 -6.54 23.17
CA LEU A 53 -18.32 -6.63 21.96
C LEU A 53 -19.21 -6.38 20.74
N LYS A 54 -18.78 -5.46 19.87
CA LYS A 54 -19.37 -5.29 18.54
C LYS A 54 -18.58 -6.09 17.52
N ILE A 55 -19.29 -6.86 16.72
CA ILE A 55 -18.75 -7.70 15.65
C ILE A 55 -19.26 -7.17 14.32
N TYR A 56 -18.39 -7.08 13.32
CA TYR A 56 -18.74 -6.66 11.95
C TYR A 56 -18.18 -7.63 10.93
N SER A 57 -19.00 -7.97 9.93
CA SER A 57 -18.59 -8.77 8.77
C SER A 57 -18.55 -7.91 7.53
N VAL A 58 -17.41 -7.89 6.83
CA VAL A 58 -17.19 -7.03 5.66
C VAL A 58 -16.56 -7.84 4.53
N ASN A 59 -17.16 -7.81 3.34
CA ASN A 59 -16.48 -8.27 2.13
C ASN A 59 -15.61 -7.13 1.59
N ILE A 60 -14.36 -7.46 1.24
CA ILE A 60 -13.46 -6.58 0.51
C ILE A 60 -13.18 -7.22 -0.84
N PHE A 61 -13.33 -6.47 -1.92
CA PHE A 61 -13.02 -6.95 -3.27
C PHE A 61 -11.81 -6.16 -3.76
N SER A 62 -10.69 -6.82 -4.01
CA SER A 62 -9.57 -6.18 -4.67
C SER A 62 -9.95 -5.76 -6.10
N ARG A 63 -9.32 -4.67 -6.56
CA ARG A 63 -9.59 -4.08 -7.87
C ARG A 63 -8.96 -4.95 -8.96
N PHE A 64 -9.69 -5.21 -10.05
CA PHE A 64 -9.10 -5.79 -11.25
C PHE A 64 -8.19 -4.76 -11.94
N ASP A 65 -7.05 -5.22 -12.41
CA ASP A 65 -6.15 -4.45 -13.26
C ASP A 65 -6.86 -4.11 -14.59
N PRO A 66 -6.46 -3.03 -15.28
CA PRO A 66 -6.93 -2.77 -16.64
C PRO A 66 -6.62 -3.95 -17.57
N LEU A 67 -7.38 -4.05 -18.66
CA LEU A 67 -7.08 -5.02 -19.72
C LEU A 67 -5.67 -4.77 -20.26
N ASN A 68 -4.96 -5.85 -20.57
CA ASN A 68 -3.67 -5.74 -21.23
C ASN A 68 -3.87 -5.03 -22.59
N PRO A 69 -3.13 -3.93 -22.85
CA PRO A 69 -3.35 -3.12 -24.04
C PRO A 69 -2.86 -3.78 -25.34
N VAL A 70 -2.03 -4.82 -25.25
CA VAL A 70 -1.48 -5.57 -26.39
C VAL A 70 -2.28 -6.85 -26.65
N ASP A 71 -2.66 -7.57 -25.59
CA ASP A 71 -3.41 -8.82 -25.68
C ASP A 71 -4.59 -8.84 -24.70
N THR A 72 -5.76 -8.44 -25.19
CA THR A 72 -7.00 -8.40 -24.39
C THR A 72 -7.57 -9.77 -24.05
N THR A 73 -7.00 -10.87 -24.56
CA THR A 73 -7.41 -12.23 -24.17
C THR A 73 -6.85 -12.63 -22.79
N LEU A 74 -5.79 -11.96 -22.34
CA LEU A 74 -5.23 -12.13 -21.01
C LEU A 74 -6.20 -11.59 -19.96
N ARG A 75 -6.58 -12.45 -19.01
CA ARG A 75 -7.45 -12.06 -17.91
C ARG A 75 -6.72 -11.09 -16.97
N PRO A 76 -7.35 -9.97 -16.58
CA PRO A 76 -6.76 -9.03 -15.64
C PRO A 76 -6.57 -9.70 -14.27
N SER A 77 -5.46 -9.38 -13.61
CA SER A 77 -5.23 -9.77 -12.22
C SER A 77 -6.05 -8.89 -11.29
N ALA A 78 -6.29 -9.34 -10.05
CA ALA A 78 -6.92 -8.52 -9.00
C ALA A 78 -6.21 -8.73 -7.67
N ARG A 79 -4.88 -8.79 -7.69
CA ARG A 79 -4.12 -9.31 -6.54
C ARG A 79 -3.98 -8.28 -5.43
N TRP A 80 -3.64 -7.05 -5.81
CA TRP A 80 -3.31 -5.99 -4.86
C TRP A 80 -4.56 -5.45 -4.17
N TYR A 81 -4.43 -5.26 -2.86
CA TYR A 81 -5.31 -4.40 -2.09
C TYR A 81 -4.47 -3.69 -1.03
N TYR A 82 -4.87 -2.46 -0.73
CA TYR A 82 -4.33 -1.68 0.37
C TYR A 82 -5.39 -0.66 0.79
N PHE A 83 -5.91 -0.77 2.00
CA PHE A 83 -6.98 0.09 2.48
C PHE A 83 -6.80 0.43 3.96
N ARG A 84 -7.40 1.54 4.36
CA ARG A 84 -7.46 1.99 5.76
C ARG A 84 -8.88 1.79 6.27
N MET A 85 -9.00 1.23 7.47
CA MET A 85 -10.24 1.19 8.23
C MET A 85 -10.13 2.12 9.43
N ASP A 86 -11.10 3.01 9.60
CA ASP A 86 -11.23 3.91 10.74
C ASP A 86 -12.45 3.52 11.59
N GLY A 87 -12.44 3.85 12.88
CA GLY A 87 -13.52 3.49 13.79
C GLY A 87 -13.50 2.02 14.21
N VAL A 88 -12.38 1.30 14.19
CA VAL A 88 -12.33 -0.16 14.45
C VAL A 88 -11.87 -0.56 15.85
N LYS A 89 -11.51 0.40 16.72
CA LYS A 89 -10.95 0.09 18.05
C LYS A 89 -11.93 -0.73 18.89
N GLY A 90 -11.47 -1.83 19.45
CA GLY A 90 -12.25 -2.71 20.33
C GLY A 90 -13.40 -3.44 19.64
N LYS A 91 -13.48 -3.38 18.30
CA LYS A 91 -14.47 -4.11 17.51
C LYS A 91 -13.81 -5.35 16.94
N GLN A 92 -14.55 -6.46 16.94
CA GLN A 92 -14.15 -7.67 16.24
C GLN A 92 -14.56 -7.56 14.79
N ILE A 93 -13.59 -7.63 13.89
CA ILE A 93 -13.82 -7.49 12.46
C ILE A 93 -13.55 -8.83 11.79
N PHE A 94 -14.55 -9.32 11.07
CA PHE A 94 -14.42 -10.38 10.09
C PHE A 94 -14.31 -9.76 8.69
N LEU A 95 -13.16 -9.89 8.05
CA LEU A 95 -12.95 -9.47 6.66
C LEU A 95 -12.90 -10.69 5.76
N ASN A 96 -13.61 -10.63 4.65
CA ASN A 96 -13.53 -11.62 3.58
C ASN A 96 -13.01 -10.94 2.31
N ILE A 97 -11.71 -11.08 2.07
CA ILE A 97 -11.00 -10.53 0.92
C ILE A 97 -11.16 -11.48 -0.27
N LYS A 98 -11.81 -10.97 -1.32
CA LYS A 98 -12.11 -11.68 -2.57
C LYS A 98 -11.18 -11.24 -3.69
N ASN A 99 -11.08 -12.07 -4.72
CA ASN A 99 -10.26 -11.90 -5.94
C ASN A 99 -8.73 -11.91 -5.74
N SER A 100 -8.26 -11.84 -4.50
CA SER A 100 -6.84 -11.90 -4.14
C SER A 100 -6.45 -13.25 -3.54
N GLU A 101 -5.20 -13.62 -3.75
CA GLU A 101 -4.60 -14.90 -3.36
C GLU A 101 -3.71 -14.82 -2.11
N ALA A 102 -3.64 -13.65 -1.46
CA ALA A 102 -2.82 -13.43 -0.27
C ALA A 102 -3.03 -14.52 0.79
N ILE A 103 -1.96 -15.26 1.12
CA ILE A 103 -2.02 -16.33 2.11
C ILE A 103 -2.20 -15.75 3.51
N ARG A 104 -1.35 -14.80 3.89
CA ARG A 104 -1.39 -14.05 5.16
C ARG A 104 -1.06 -12.58 4.93
N PRO A 105 -2.07 -11.70 4.94
CA PRO A 105 -1.90 -10.27 4.68
C PRO A 105 -1.08 -9.56 5.76
N PHE A 106 -0.86 -8.27 5.56
CA PHE A 106 -0.24 -7.39 6.54
C PHE A 106 -1.23 -6.37 7.06
N TYR A 107 -0.98 -5.88 8.27
CA TYR A 107 -1.63 -4.71 8.81
C TYR A 107 -0.64 -3.77 9.50
N SER A 108 -1.01 -2.51 9.62
CA SER A 108 -0.25 -1.49 10.33
C SER A 108 -1.19 -0.51 11.04
N TYR A 109 -0.79 0.01 12.19
CA TYR A 109 -1.55 1.05 12.89
C TYR A 109 -1.10 2.48 12.56
N ASP A 110 0.06 2.63 11.92
CA ASP A 110 0.67 3.93 11.60
C ASP A 110 0.94 4.10 10.08
N GLY A 111 0.69 3.06 9.28
CA GLY A 111 0.97 3.06 7.85
C GLY A 111 2.46 2.94 7.51
N ILE A 112 3.31 2.68 8.51
CA ILE A 112 4.78 2.60 8.38
C ILE A 112 5.27 1.23 8.84
N ASN A 113 4.89 0.83 10.06
CA ASN A 113 5.31 -0.41 10.69
C ASN A 113 4.26 -1.49 10.45
N PHE A 114 4.52 -2.33 9.45
CA PHE A 114 3.62 -3.44 9.08
C PHE A 114 3.98 -4.73 9.81
N LYS A 115 2.93 -5.45 10.24
CA LYS A 115 3.02 -6.78 10.83
C LYS A 115 2.15 -7.72 10.02
N ARG A 116 2.56 -8.99 9.93
CA ARG A 116 1.68 -10.02 9.37
C ARG A 116 0.57 -10.34 10.37
N PHE A 117 -0.60 -10.71 9.87
CA PHE A 117 -1.61 -11.35 10.71
C PHE A 117 -1.11 -12.71 11.22
N ASP A 118 -1.48 -13.04 12.44
CA ASP A 118 -1.17 -14.34 13.02
C ASP A 118 -1.99 -15.45 12.35
N ALA A 119 -1.53 -16.70 12.44
CA ALA A 119 -2.25 -17.83 11.84
C ALA A 119 -3.67 -17.99 12.41
N SER A 120 -3.87 -17.67 13.69
CA SER A 120 -5.19 -17.65 14.34
C SER A 120 -6.09 -16.52 13.87
N GLU A 121 -5.51 -15.42 13.36
CA GLU A 121 -6.25 -14.26 12.85
C GLU A 121 -6.59 -14.41 11.36
N ASN A 122 -5.96 -15.35 10.66
CA ASN A 122 -6.20 -15.62 9.25
C ASN A 122 -6.12 -17.12 8.96
N ILE A 123 -7.12 -17.84 9.47
CA ILE A 123 -7.21 -19.31 9.40
C ILE A 123 -7.39 -19.78 7.96
N ASN A 124 -8.31 -19.15 7.23
CA ASN A 124 -8.57 -19.44 5.83
C ASN A 124 -8.04 -18.32 4.94
N ARG A 125 -7.56 -18.67 3.74
CA ARG A 125 -7.12 -17.69 2.74
C ARG A 125 -8.20 -16.62 2.53
N GLY A 126 -7.81 -15.36 2.58
CA GLY A 126 -8.71 -14.21 2.41
C GLY A 126 -9.61 -13.89 3.61
N GLN A 127 -9.64 -14.70 4.67
CA GLN A 127 -10.51 -14.45 5.83
C GLN A 127 -9.74 -13.95 7.05
N ILE A 128 -9.90 -12.69 7.42
CA ILE A 128 -9.27 -12.10 8.60
C ILE A 128 -10.30 -12.03 9.72
N PHE A 129 -9.92 -12.41 10.93
CA PHE A 129 -10.70 -12.25 12.15
C PHE A 129 -9.83 -11.62 13.23
N LYS A 130 -10.11 -10.36 13.60
CA LYS A 130 -9.27 -9.63 14.57
C LYS A 130 -10.05 -8.59 15.36
N VAL A 131 -9.70 -8.45 16.64
CA VAL A 131 -10.05 -7.28 17.45
C VAL A 131 -8.91 -6.27 17.37
N PHE A 132 -9.17 -5.09 16.78
CA PHE A 132 -8.13 -4.07 16.62
C PHE A 132 -7.97 -3.22 17.88
N GLN A 133 -6.71 -2.89 18.22
CA GLN A 133 -6.35 -2.15 19.43
C GLN A 133 -6.34 -0.62 19.23
N LYS A 134 -6.32 -0.17 17.98
CA LYS A 134 -6.33 1.24 17.59
C LYS A 134 -7.54 1.51 16.69
N ASP A 135 -7.91 2.78 16.60
CA ASP A 135 -9.11 3.16 15.85
C ASP A 135 -8.90 3.13 14.34
N THR A 136 -7.67 3.42 13.91
CA THR A 136 -7.23 3.35 12.52
C THR A 136 -6.33 2.14 12.33
N VAL A 137 -6.57 1.37 11.28
CA VAL A 137 -5.69 0.29 10.82
C VAL A 137 -5.60 0.29 9.30
N TYR A 138 -4.41 0.05 8.80
CA TYR A 138 -4.11 -0.18 7.40
C TYR A 138 -3.98 -1.68 7.17
N ILE A 139 -4.53 -2.20 6.07
CA ILE A 139 -4.48 -3.62 5.71
C ILE A 139 -4.07 -3.74 4.25
N SER A 140 -3.08 -4.59 3.97
CA SER A 140 -2.51 -4.71 2.63
C SER A 140 -2.13 -6.14 2.26
N HIS A 141 -2.08 -6.40 0.95
CA HIS A 141 -1.60 -7.65 0.37
C HIS A 141 -0.14 -7.95 0.76
N TYR A 142 0.72 -6.93 0.68
CA TYR A 142 2.12 -6.94 1.14
C TYR A 142 2.47 -5.57 1.73
N ILE A 143 3.63 -5.42 2.37
CA ILE A 143 4.15 -4.13 2.83
C ILE A 143 4.28 -3.16 1.62
N PRO A 144 3.49 -2.08 1.56
CA PRO A 144 3.51 -1.16 0.42
C PRO A 144 4.86 -0.47 0.27
N TYR A 145 5.29 -0.26 -0.97
CA TYR A 145 6.42 0.61 -1.32
C TYR A 145 5.94 1.74 -2.23
N THR A 146 5.75 2.91 -1.63
CA THR A 146 5.24 4.12 -2.28
C THR A 146 6.26 4.72 -3.26
N TYR A 147 5.78 5.32 -4.34
CA TYR A 147 6.55 6.21 -5.22
C TYR A 147 7.20 7.35 -4.42
N SER A 148 6.51 7.96 -3.45
CA SER A 148 7.11 9.02 -2.60
C SER A 148 8.33 8.52 -1.84
N ARG A 149 8.27 7.30 -1.28
CA ARG A 149 9.44 6.63 -0.68
C ARG A 149 10.53 6.39 -1.73
N ASN A 150 10.18 5.90 -2.92
CA ASN A 150 11.13 5.69 -4.00
C ASN A 150 11.92 6.96 -4.31
N GLN A 151 11.22 8.08 -4.49
CA GLN A 151 11.82 9.38 -4.78
C GLN A 151 12.68 9.88 -3.63
N ALA A 152 12.25 9.71 -2.38
CA ALA A 152 13.06 10.07 -1.21
C ALA A 152 14.38 9.27 -1.16
N LYS A 153 14.33 7.94 -1.37
CA LYS A 153 15.52 7.09 -1.41
C LYS A 153 16.46 7.46 -2.56
N ILE A 154 15.92 7.76 -3.74
CA ILE A 154 16.72 8.26 -4.87
C ILE A 154 17.42 9.56 -4.50
N GLY A 155 16.71 10.51 -3.87
CA GLY A 155 17.28 11.77 -3.40
C GLY A 155 18.42 11.58 -2.39
N GLU A 156 18.31 10.61 -1.49
CA GLU A 156 19.39 10.22 -0.56
C GLU A 156 20.61 9.64 -1.29
N TRP A 157 20.39 8.70 -2.22
CA TRP A 157 21.47 8.06 -2.98
C TRP A 157 22.18 9.03 -3.91
N ALA A 158 21.44 9.99 -4.49
CA ALA A 158 21.99 11.03 -5.37
C ALA A 158 23.04 11.92 -4.69
N GLN A 159 23.07 11.96 -3.35
CA GLN A 159 24.10 12.72 -2.61
C GLN A 159 25.49 12.06 -2.67
N LYS A 160 25.60 10.82 -3.16
CA LYS A 160 26.88 10.11 -3.29
C LYS A 160 27.55 10.50 -4.61
N SER A 161 28.82 10.91 -4.55
CA SER A 161 29.59 11.34 -5.73
C SER A 161 29.76 10.29 -6.84
N PHE A 162 29.58 9.01 -6.50
CA PHE A 162 29.65 7.87 -7.41
C PHE A 162 28.26 7.39 -7.90
N VAL A 163 27.19 8.16 -7.62
CA VAL A 163 25.83 7.90 -8.08
C VAL A 163 25.40 9.04 -9.00
N LYS A 164 24.98 8.70 -10.22
CA LYS A 164 24.32 9.61 -11.16
C LYS A 164 22.87 9.19 -11.29
N VAL A 165 21.95 10.13 -11.18
CA VAL A 165 20.51 9.90 -11.40
C VAL A 165 20.08 10.58 -12.70
N GLU A 166 19.34 9.86 -13.52
CA GLU A 166 18.80 10.35 -14.79
C GLU A 166 17.33 9.96 -14.90
N GLU A 167 16.45 10.94 -15.20
CA GLU A 167 15.09 10.64 -15.64
C GLU A 167 15.18 10.06 -17.06
N ILE A 168 14.91 8.76 -17.21
CA ILE A 168 14.99 8.05 -18.50
C ILE A 168 13.66 8.04 -19.25
N GLY A 169 12.61 8.59 -18.63
CA GLY A 169 11.29 8.74 -19.22
C GLY A 169 10.25 9.15 -18.19
N LYS A 170 9.02 9.31 -18.67
CA LYS A 170 7.84 9.56 -17.83
C LYS A 170 6.78 8.52 -18.11
N SER A 171 6.01 8.19 -17.08
CA SER A 171 4.84 7.35 -17.16
C SER A 171 3.67 8.07 -17.85
N LEU A 172 2.53 7.38 -18.02
CA LEU A 172 1.34 7.97 -18.63
C LEU A 172 0.76 9.11 -17.77
N ASN A 173 0.86 9.01 -16.44
CA ASN A 173 0.46 10.09 -15.54
C ASN A 173 1.58 11.13 -15.32
N GLY A 174 2.67 11.06 -16.09
CA GLY A 174 3.76 12.04 -16.03
C GLY A 174 4.73 11.86 -14.85
N LEU A 175 4.70 10.72 -14.16
CA LEU A 175 5.65 10.40 -13.09
C LEU A 175 7.01 10.02 -13.68
N ALA A 176 8.09 10.54 -13.10
CA ALA A 176 9.45 10.23 -13.52
C ALA A 176 9.77 8.74 -13.35
N VAL A 177 10.43 8.16 -14.36
CA VAL A 177 11.08 6.85 -14.29
C VAL A 177 12.58 7.10 -14.25
N ASP A 178 13.17 6.92 -13.07
CA ASP A 178 14.55 7.26 -12.80
C ASP A 178 15.48 6.04 -12.92
N MET A 179 16.65 6.27 -13.52
CA MET A 179 17.76 5.33 -13.53
C MET A 179 18.93 5.87 -12.69
N LEU A 180 19.48 5.01 -11.84
CA LEU A 180 20.74 5.25 -11.14
C LEU A 180 21.88 4.56 -11.89
N THR A 181 22.89 5.33 -12.26
CA THR A 181 24.19 4.81 -12.67
C THR A 181 25.15 4.88 -11.49
N ILE A 182 25.64 3.74 -11.01
CA ILE A 182 26.52 3.65 -9.83
C ILE A 182 27.86 3.01 -10.21
N THR A 183 28.96 3.74 -10.05
CA THR A 183 30.33 3.30 -10.40
C THR A 183 31.39 4.20 -9.78
N ASP A 184 32.57 3.66 -9.47
CA ASP A 184 33.73 4.48 -9.07
C ASP A 184 34.34 5.14 -10.33
N SER A 185 34.07 6.44 -10.50
CA SER A 185 34.53 7.23 -11.66
C SER A 185 36.04 7.51 -11.66
N SER A 186 36.76 7.23 -10.57
CA SER A 186 38.22 7.33 -10.54
C SER A 186 38.92 6.19 -11.29
N ILE A 187 38.20 5.10 -11.58
CA ILE A 187 38.71 3.95 -12.31
C ILE A 187 38.17 3.97 -13.74
N PRO A 188 39.02 3.84 -14.77
CA PRO A 188 38.57 3.75 -16.16
C PRO A 188 37.54 2.63 -16.35
N ASP A 189 36.54 2.88 -17.17
CA ASP A 189 35.46 1.91 -17.40
C ASP A 189 35.91 0.66 -18.18
N LYS A 190 37.06 0.72 -18.84
CA LYS A 190 37.63 -0.41 -19.58
C LYS A 190 37.87 -1.59 -18.63
N GLY A 191 37.17 -2.69 -18.88
CA GLY A 191 37.27 -3.92 -18.09
C GLY A 191 36.25 -4.03 -16.95
N LYS A 192 35.47 -2.98 -16.65
CA LYS A 192 34.35 -3.07 -15.70
C LYS A 192 33.22 -3.91 -16.27
N LYS A 193 32.52 -4.63 -15.40
CA LYS A 193 31.27 -5.33 -15.74
C LYS A 193 30.12 -4.33 -15.78
N ARG A 194 29.17 -4.55 -16.68
CA ARG A 194 27.93 -3.76 -16.75
C ARG A 194 26.79 -4.61 -16.22
N VAL A 195 26.09 -4.09 -15.21
CA VAL A 195 25.02 -4.82 -14.52
C VAL A 195 23.75 -3.99 -14.60
N TRP A 196 22.70 -4.56 -15.19
CA TRP A 196 21.38 -3.94 -15.28
C TRP A 196 20.42 -4.63 -14.34
N ILE A 197 19.70 -3.85 -13.52
CA ILE A 197 18.65 -4.36 -12.65
C ILE A 197 17.48 -3.38 -12.72
N HIS A 198 16.28 -3.89 -12.92
CA HIS A 198 15.07 -3.11 -12.78
C HIS A 198 14.08 -3.84 -11.87
N GLY A 199 13.22 -3.06 -11.22
CA GLY A 199 12.14 -3.56 -10.39
C GLY A 199 10.80 -3.00 -10.79
N ARG A 200 9.73 -3.56 -10.20
CA ARG A 200 8.38 -2.97 -10.25
C ARG A 200 7.79 -2.86 -11.66
N SER A 201 8.04 -3.84 -12.53
CA SER A 201 7.31 -3.93 -13.81
C SER A 201 5.83 -4.23 -13.56
N HIS A 202 5.55 -5.19 -12.67
CA HIS A 202 4.21 -5.39 -12.11
C HIS A 202 4.05 -4.55 -10.84
N PRO A 203 3.02 -3.69 -10.76
CA PRO A 203 2.91 -2.74 -9.67
C PRO A 203 2.59 -3.40 -8.32
N SER A 204 1.88 -4.53 -8.33
CA SER A 204 1.51 -5.27 -7.12
C SER A 204 2.68 -6.02 -6.45
N GLU A 205 3.81 -6.17 -7.16
CA GLU A 205 5.01 -6.86 -6.68
C GLU A 205 5.91 -5.94 -5.84
N GLN A 206 5.30 -5.29 -4.84
CA GLN A 206 5.96 -4.42 -3.86
C GLN A 206 7.25 -5.00 -3.21
N PRO A 207 7.38 -6.33 -2.96
CA PRO A 207 8.64 -6.88 -2.46
C PRO A 207 9.86 -6.53 -3.32
N ALA A 208 9.69 -6.36 -4.64
CA ALA A 208 10.80 -6.04 -5.54
C ALA A 208 11.49 -4.73 -5.17
N ASN A 209 10.75 -3.68 -4.80
CA ASN A 209 11.36 -2.42 -4.37
C ASN A 209 12.09 -2.56 -3.04
N TRP A 210 11.54 -3.28 -2.07
CA TRP A 210 12.20 -3.47 -0.77
C TRP A 210 13.55 -4.19 -0.92
N HIS A 211 13.61 -5.20 -1.80
CA HIS A 211 14.86 -5.89 -2.11
C HIS A 211 15.83 -4.98 -2.86
N LEU A 212 15.34 -4.20 -3.82
CA LEU A 212 16.18 -3.32 -4.61
C LEU A 212 16.70 -2.14 -3.77
N GLU A 213 15.91 -1.59 -2.85
CA GLU A 213 16.36 -0.60 -1.86
C GLU A 213 17.53 -1.17 -1.05
N ALA A 214 17.37 -2.35 -0.45
CA ALA A 214 18.43 -2.99 0.33
C ALA A 214 19.69 -3.31 -0.52
N LEU A 215 19.51 -3.75 -1.76
CA LEU A 215 20.62 -4.01 -2.68
C LEU A 215 21.39 -2.72 -2.99
N ILE A 216 20.68 -1.62 -3.26
CA ILE A 216 21.28 -0.32 -3.52
C ILE A 216 22.02 0.18 -2.29
N GLU A 217 21.43 0.09 -1.10
CA GLU A 217 22.09 0.42 0.17
C GLU A 217 23.44 -0.29 0.33
N ASN A 218 23.49 -1.58 0.01
CA ASN A 218 24.74 -2.35 0.04
C ASN A 218 25.75 -1.86 -1.00
N ILE A 219 25.30 -1.53 -2.21
CA ILE A 219 26.16 -1.01 -3.29
C ILE A 219 26.70 0.39 -2.94
N VAL A 220 25.93 1.25 -2.28
CA VAL A 220 26.33 2.64 -1.95
C VAL A 220 26.99 2.79 -0.58
N ALA A 221 27.05 1.72 0.21
CA ALA A 221 27.67 1.72 1.53
C ALA A 221 29.16 2.09 1.47
N ASP A 222 29.66 2.60 2.60
CA ASP A 222 31.08 2.93 2.77
C ASP A 222 31.89 1.76 3.35
N THR A 223 31.72 0.57 2.77
CA THR A 223 32.46 -0.63 3.16
C THR A 223 33.54 -0.96 2.13
N PRO A 224 34.62 -1.68 2.52
CA PRO A 224 35.63 -2.14 1.57
C PRO A 224 35.04 -2.96 0.42
N HIS A 225 34.05 -3.82 0.73
CA HIS A 225 33.38 -4.65 -0.26
C HIS A 225 32.56 -3.82 -1.27
N ALA A 226 31.77 -2.85 -0.80
CA ALA A 226 31.00 -1.99 -1.68
C ALA A 226 31.91 -1.14 -2.58
N ARG A 227 33.01 -0.61 -2.04
CA ARG A 227 34.04 0.10 -2.83
C ARG A 227 34.65 -0.80 -3.91
N ASP A 228 35.04 -2.02 -3.56
CA ASP A 228 35.61 -2.98 -4.52
C ASP A 228 34.64 -3.31 -5.66
N ILE A 229 33.37 -3.54 -5.33
CA ILE A 229 32.32 -3.79 -6.33
C ILE A 229 32.15 -2.59 -7.27
N ARG A 230 32.06 -1.35 -6.75
CA ARG A 230 31.93 -0.14 -7.58
C ARG A 230 33.14 0.13 -8.48
N ARG A 231 34.33 -0.33 -8.09
CA ARG A 231 35.56 -0.24 -8.91
C ARG A 231 35.55 -1.22 -10.09
N LYS A 232 34.88 -2.37 -9.93
CA LYS A 232 34.84 -3.47 -10.91
C LYS A 232 33.58 -3.47 -11.77
N SER A 233 32.57 -2.68 -11.42
CA SER A 233 31.26 -2.73 -12.06
C SER A 233 30.64 -1.34 -12.26
N ILE A 234 29.84 -1.22 -13.30
CA ILE A 234 28.92 -0.12 -13.56
C ILE A 234 27.51 -0.68 -13.43
N PHE A 235 26.76 -0.20 -12.44
CA PHE A 235 25.37 -0.58 -12.23
C PHE A 235 24.45 0.42 -12.91
N TYR A 236 23.44 -0.09 -13.61
CA TYR A 236 22.32 0.66 -14.16
C TYR A 236 21.04 0.11 -13.51
N LEU A 237 20.44 0.92 -12.64
CA LEU A 237 19.40 0.48 -11.74
C LEU A 237 18.15 1.31 -11.97
N VAL A 238 17.02 0.67 -12.28
CA VAL A 238 15.72 1.35 -12.42
C VAL A 238 14.81 0.84 -11.31
N PRO A 239 14.72 1.52 -10.15
CA PRO A 239 14.01 1.00 -9.00
C PRO A 239 12.52 0.75 -9.24
N MET A 240 11.89 1.62 -10.04
CA MET A 240 10.45 1.60 -10.28
C MET A 240 10.14 1.92 -11.74
N ILE A 241 9.85 0.88 -12.54
CA ILE A 241 9.44 1.03 -13.95
C ILE A 241 7.97 1.44 -14.09
N ASN A 242 7.10 0.99 -13.18
CA ASN A 242 5.66 1.23 -13.26
C ASN A 242 5.17 2.08 -12.08
N PRO A 243 5.43 3.41 -12.07
CA PRO A 243 5.02 4.29 -10.98
C PRO A 243 3.52 4.63 -11.00
N ASP A 244 2.83 4.47 -12.14
CA ASP A 244 1.40 4.75 -12.26
C ASP A 244 0.51 3.67 -11.60
N GLY A 245 0.98 2.42 -11.64
CA GLY A 245 0.26 1.26 -11.10
C GLY A 245 0.39 1.12 -9.58
#